data_AF-A0A914EPS4-F1
#
_entry.id   AF-A0A914EPS4-F1
#
_cell.length_a   1.000
_cell.length_b   1.000
_cell.length_c   1.000
_cell.angle_alpha   90.00
_cell.angle_beta   90.00
_cell.angle_gamma   90.00
#
_symmetry.space_group_name_H-M   'P 1'
#
loop_
_entity.id
_entity.type
_entity.pdbx_description
1 polymer ?
#
loop_
_entity_poly.entity_id
_entity_poly.type
_entity_poly.pdbx_seq_one_letter_code
_entity_poly.pdbx_strand_id
1 'polypeptide(L)'
;MIVTFSIFWILGLAHASPEFFDDVCYVFFDGNSMLWTLPTHCGEILGYYIDFLYGCSLMLFIFCIDIITVIFLRRARNRIKTANDRIRLGRDIGYFAQTFATTWLVIGMDVSYYVITPMMPEKWGYYFTTTIVWDLFHALDG
;
A
#
# COMPACT_ATOMS: atom_id res chain seq x y z
N MET A 1 -1.05 7.31 -20.86
CA MET A 1 0.05 7.50 -19.89
C MET A 1 0.04 8.88 -19.26
N ILE A 2 0.20 9.99 -20.00
CA ILE A 2 0.22 11.34 -19.41
C ILE A 2 -1.07 11.66 -18.64
N VAL A 3 -2.24 11.42 -19.24
CA VAL A 3 -3.54 11.68 -18.59
C VAL A 3 -3.70 10.88 -17.30
N THR A 4 -3.37 9.59 -17.32
CA THR A 4 -3.45 8.71 -16.15
C THR A 4 -2.52 9.17 -15.04
N PHE A 5 -1.29 9.53 -15.38
CA PHE A 5 -0.31 10.06 -14.43
C PHE A 5 -0.79 11.37 -13.80
N SER A 6 -1.30 12.31 -14.61
CA SER A 6 -1.84 13.57 -14.11
C SER A 6 -3.01 13.36 -13.15
N ILE A 7 -3.90 12.40 -13.43
CA ILE A 7 -5.01 12.08 -12.52
C ILE A 7 -4.49 11.62 -11.17
N PHE A 8 -3.54 10.69 -11.13
CA PHE A 8 -2.98 10.19 -9.86
C PHE A 8 -2.29 11.29 -9.06
N TRP A 9 -1.54 12.19 -9.71
CA TRP A 9 -0.92 13.32 -9.02
C TRP A 9 -1.93 14.30 -8.45
N ILE A 10 -2.98 14.62 -9.20
CA ILE A 10 -4.04 15.52 -8.72
C ILE A 10 -4.77 14.89 -7.54
N LEU A 11 -5.09 13.60 -7.61
CA LEU A 11 -5.74 12.89 -6.50
C LEU A 11 -4.84 12.82 -5.27
N GLY A 12 -3.54 12.51 -5.44
CA GLY A 12 -2.58 12.48 -4.34
C GLY A 12 -2.36 13.85 -3.69
N LEU A 13 -2.28 14.92 -4.50
CA LEU A 13 -2.19 16.28 -3.98
C LEU A 13 -3.48 16.69 -3.26
N ALA A 14 -4.64 16.36 -3.80
CA ALA A 14 -5.91 16.63 -3.15
C ALA A 14 -6.01 15.90 -1.81
N HIS A 15 -5.54 14.65 -1.76
CA HIS A 15 -5.47 13.84 -0.54
C HIS A 15 -4.57 14.45 0.53
N ALA A 16 -3.34 14.84 0.18
CA ALA A 16 -2.36 15.39 1.13
C ALA A 16 -2.59 16.87 1.47
N SER A 17 -3.33 17.61 0.64
CA SER A 17 -3.52 19.06 0.82
C SER A 17 -4.10 19.49 2.18
N PRO A 18 -5.04 18.76 2.82
CA PRO A 18 -5.61 19.18 4.10
C PRO A 18 -4.59 19.28 5.22
N GLU A 19 -3.53 18.46 5.19
CA GLU A 19 -2.47 18.42 6.21
C GLU A 19 -1.61 19.70 6.25
N PHE A 20 -1.64 20.50 5.19
CA PHE A 20 -0.90 21.78 5.12
C PHE A 20 -1.66 22.95 5.75
N PHE A 21 -2.91 22.74 6.18
CA PHE A 21 -3.72 23.76 6.83
C PHE A 21 -3.72 23.54 8.35
N ASP A 22 -2.65 24.00 9.00
CA ASP A 22 -2.37 23.80 10.44
C ASP A 22 -3.55 24.19 11.36
N ASP A 23 -4.37 25.15 10.94
CA ASP A 23 -5.54 25.60 11.71
C ASP A 23 -6.74 24.62 11.67
N VAL A 24 -6.74 23.65 10.75
CA VAL A 24 -7.89 22.76 10.46
C VAL A 24 -7.51 21.28 10.58
N CYS A 25 -6.37 20.89 10.02
CA CYS A 25 -5.88 19.52 10.04
C CYS A 25 -4.36 19.51 10.09
N TYR A 26 -3.82 19.06 11.20
CA TYR A 26 -2.38 18.96 11.41
C TYR A 26 -2.01 17.56 11.87
N VAL A 27 -0.83 17.13 11.43
CA VAL A 27 -0.20 15.88 11.85
C VAL A 27 1.00 16.22 12.74
N PHE A 28 1.12 15.53 13.86
CA PHE A 28 2.28 15.68 14.75
C PHE A 28 2.75 14.33 15.27
N PHE A 29 4.04 14.23 15.58
CA PHE A 29 4.61 13.03 16.16
C PHE A 29 4.45 13.05 17.68
N ASP A 30 3.76 12.07 18.26
CA ASP A 30 3.64 11.92 19.70
C ASP A 30 4.77 11.02 20.23
N GLY A 31 5.66 11.59 21.05
CA GLY A 31 6.79 10.88 21.64
C GLY A 31 6.41 9.83 22.68
N ASN A 32 5.16 9.81 23.16
CA ASN A 32 4.69 8.77 24.09
C ASN A 32 4.22 7.52 23.36
N SER A 33 3.37 7.70 22.34
CA SER A 33 2.89 6.60 21.50
C SER A 33 3.86 6.20 20.39
N MET A 34 4.90 7.02 20.12
CA MET A 34 5.84 6.84 19.00
C MET A 34 5.13 6.75 17.64
N LEU A 35 3.99 7.45 17.51
CA LEU A 35 3.11 7.42 16.35
C LEU A 35 2.81 8.84 15.86
N TRP A 36 2.53 8.95 14.56
CA TRP A 36 1.95 10.17 14.00
C TRP A 36 0.48 10.23 14.37
N THR A 37 0.09 11.31 15.04
CA THR A 37 -1.25 11.54 15.55
C THR A 37 -1.92 12.64 14.76
N LEU A 38 -3.18 12.41 14.36
CA LEU A 38 -4.06 13.40 13.73
C LEU A 38 -5.27 13.61 14.65
N PRO A 39 -5.23 14.60 15.58
CA PRO A 39 -6.18 14.69 16.69
C PRO A 39 -7.51 15.34 16.30
N THR A 40 -7.58 15.99 15.14
CA THR A 40 -8.77 16.69 14.69
C THR A 40 -9.75 15.72 14.03
N HIS A 41 -11.04 16.09 13.95
CA HIS A 41 -12.02 15.28 13.23
C HIS A 41 -11.65 15.10 11.74
N CYS A 42 -11.04 16.11 11.12
CA CYS A 42 -10.47 15.98 9.77
C CYS A 42 -9.35 14.94 9.73
N GLY A 43 -8.50 14.92 10.75
CA GLY A 43 -7.42 13.96 10.92
C GLY A 43 -7.91 12.51 11.05
N GLU A 44 -8.99 12.30 11.79
CA GLU A 44 -9.65 10.99 11.90
C GLU A 44 -10.17 10.51 10.54
N ILE A 45 -10.79 11.41 9.76
CA ILE A 45 -11.27 11.11 8.41
C ILE A 45 -10.09 10.70 7.50
N LEU A 46 -9.01 11.49 7.49
CA LEU A 46 -7.84 11.21 6.66
C LEU A 46 -7.17 9.89 7.06
N GLY A 47 -6.75 9.77 8.32
CA GLY A 47 -5.99 8.60 8.77
C GLY A 47 -6.80 7.31 8.83
N TYR A 48 -7.97 7.32 9.50
CA TYR A 48 -8.69 6.07 9.70
C TYR A 48 -9.56 5.68 8.49
N TYR A 49 -10.30 6.63 7.92
CA TYR A 49 -11.26 6.31 6.85
C TYR A 49 -10.59 6.27 5.47
N ILE A 50 -9.71 7.22 5.17
CA ILE A 50 -9.09 7.30 3.83
C ILE A 50 -7.81 6.47 3.75
N ASP A 51 -6.85 6.67 4.65
CA ASP A 51 -5.60 5.92 4.61
C ASP A 51 -5.83 4.45 4.97
N PHE A 52 -6.40 4.17 6.15
CA PHE A 52 -6.54 2.78 6.59
C PHE A 52 -7.67 2.03 5.89
N LEU A 53 -8.93 2.44 6.07
CA LEU A 53 -10.08 1.67 5.56
C LEU A 53 -10.14 1.67 4.04
N TYR A 54 -10.09 2.84 3.40
CA TYR A 54 -10.11 2.90 1.94
C TYR A 54 -8.85 2.29 1.32
N GLY A 55 -7.65 2.52 1.90
CA GLY A 55 -6.42 1.85 1.48
C GLY A 55 -6.53 0.32 1.52
N CYS A 56 -6.91 -0.26 2.67
CA CYS A 56 -7.12 -1.69 2.82
C CYS A 56 -8.18 -2.24 1.84
N SER A 57 -9.29 -1.51 1.65
CA SER A 57 -10.37 -1.89 0.73
C SER A 57 -9.89 -1.94 -0.72
N LEU A 58 -9.14 -0.91 -1.15
CA LEU A 58 -8.59 -0.81 -2.48
C LEU A 58 -7.58 -1.93 -2.74
N MET A 59 -6.71 -2.22 -1.78
CA MET A 59 -5.71 -3.28 -1.90
C MET A 59 -6.37 -4.68 -1.94
N LEU A 60 -7.42 -4.91 -1.14
CA LEU A 60 -8.22 -6.14 -1.24
C LEU A 60 -8.89 -6.29 -2.61
N PHE A 61 -9.39 -5.20 -3.18
CA PHE A 61 -9.97 -5.20 -4.53
C PHE A 61 -8.91 -5.52 -5.61
N ILE A 62 -7.74 -4.88 -5.53
CA ILE A 62 -6.60 -5.16 -6.40
C ILE A 62 -6.18 -6.63 -6.27
N PHE A 63 -6.12 -7.16 -5.05
CA PHE A 63 -5.83 -8.57 -4.81
C PHE A 63 -6.81 -9.52 -5.49
N CYS A 64 -8.11 -9.20 -5.51
CA CYS A 64 -9.09 -9.99 -6.26
C CYS A 64 -8.80 -9.95 -7.77
N ILE A 65 -8.47 -8.78 -8.32
CA ILE A 65 -8.07 -8.63 -9.72
C ILE A 65 -6.81 -9.43 -10.02
N ASP A 66 -5.84 -9.42 -9.12
CA ASP A 66 -4.59 -10.16 -9.24
C ASP A 66 -4.86 -11.66 -9.30
N ILE A 67 -5.66 -12.21 -8.38
CA ILE A 67 -6.05 -13.64 -8.43
C ILE A 67 -6.71 -13.99 -9.77
N ILE A 68 -7.65 -13.15 -10.22
CA ILE A 68 -8.32 -13.34 -11.50
C ILE A 68 -7.28 -13.37 -12.63
N THR A 69 -6.36 -12.40 -12.65
CA THR A 69 -5.28 -12.30 -13.64
C THR A 69 -4.40 -13.55 -13.64
N VAL A 70 -4.00 -14.07 -12.46
CA VAL A 70 -3.26 -15.35 -12.37
C VAL A 70 -4.04 -16.49 -12.99
N ILE A 71 -5.33 -16.61 -12.70
CA ILE A 71 -6.17 -17.69 -13.23
C ILE A 71 -6.24 -17.59 -14.76
N PHE A 72 -6.43 -16.40 -15.31
CA PHE A 72 -6.43 -16.16 -16.75
C PHE A 72 -5.06 -16.47 -17.39
N LEU A 73 -3.96 -16.02 -16.78
CA LEU A 73 -2.60 -16.30 -17.24
C LEU A 73 -2.29 -17.81 -17.24
N ARG A 74 -2.69 -18.53 -16.19
CA ARG A 74 -2.53 -20.00 -16.11
C ARG A 74 -3.32 -20.73 -17.19
N ARG A 75 -4.52 -20.24 -17.53
CA ARG A 75 -5.32 -20.78 -18.65
C ARG A 75 -4.71 -20.46 -20.00
N ALA A 76 -4.17 -19.25 -20.18
CA ALA A 76 -3.51 -18.82 -21.40
C ALA A 76 -2.20 -19.57 -21.66
N ARG A 77 -1.47 -19.96 -20.60
CA ARG A 77 -0.25 -20.79 -20.70
C ARG A 77 -0.45 -22.07 -21.50
N ASN A 78 -1.62 -22.69 -21.38
CA ASN A 78 -1.93 -23.93 -22.12
C ASN A 78 -2.12 -23.69 -23.63
N ARG A 79 -2.17 -22.43 -24.09
CA ARG A 79 -2.33 -22.04 -25.50
C ARG A 79 -1.01 -21.59 -26.14
N ILE A 80 0.09 -21.59 -25.40
CA ILE A 80 1.41 -21.18 -25.90
C ILE A 80 1.94 -22.23 -26.88
N LYS A 81 2.30 -21.78 -28.08
CA LYS A 81 2.84 -22.64 -29.15
C LYS A 81 4.27 -22.32 -29.53
N THR A 82 4.77 -21.11 -29.25
CA THR A 82 6.12 -20.68 -29.64
C THR A 82 7.06 -20.51 -28.45
N ALA A 83 8.37 -20.68 -28.67
CA ALA A 83 9.38 -20.45 -27.65
C ALA A 83 9.42 -18.98 -27.19
N ASN A 84 9.17 -18.04 -28.09
CA ASN A 84 9.17 -16.61 -27.79
C ASN A 84 8.00 -16.21 -26.87
N ASP A 85 6.81 -16.79 -27.08
CA ASP A 85 5.65 -16.60 -26.20
C ASP A 85 5.91 -17.16 -24.80
N ARG A 86 6.68 -18.26 -24.69
CA ARG A 86 7.06 -18.83 -23.39
C ARG A 86 8.02 -17.93 -22.61
N ILE A 87 8.99 -17.31 -23.29
CA ILE A 87 9.92 -16.35 -22.68
C ILE A 87 9.15 -15.10 -22.21
N ARG A 88 8.28 -14.56 -23.06
CA ARG A 88 7.41 -13.41 -22.69
C ARG A 88 6.52 -13.73 -21.50
N LEU A 89 5.82 -14.86 -21.51
CA LEU A 89 4.98 -15.27 -20.37
C LEU A 89 5.79 -15.41 -19.08
N GLY A 90 7.00 -15.97 -19.15
CA GLY A 90 7.87 -16.10 -17.97
C GLY A 90 8.21 -14.76 -17.33
N ARG A 91 8.51 -13.75 -18.17
CA ARG A 91 8.75 -12.38 -17.70
C ARG A 91 7.49 -11.72 -17.15
N ASP A 92 6.36 -11.87 -17.85
CA ASP A 92 5.09 -11.29 -17.43
C ASP A 92 4.61 -11.89 -16.10
N ILE A 93 4.83 -13.19 -15.86
CA ILE A 93 4.59 -13.84 -14.57
C ILE A 93 5.53 -13.27 -13.49
N GLY A 94 6.78 -12.97 -13.82
CA GLY A 94 7.74 -12.35 -12.90
C GLY A 94 7.25 -10.98 -12.42
N TYR A 95 6.89 -10.09 -13.35
CA TYR A 95 6.32 -8.79 -13.00
C TYR A 95 5.02 -8.91 -12.21
N PHE A 96 4.17 -9.86 -12.59
CA PHE A 96 2.94 -10.11 -11.86
C PHE A 96 3.21 -10.59 -10.42
N ALA A 97 4.18 -11.48 -10.22
CA ALA A 97 4.55 -11.96 -8.89
C ALA A 97 5.13 -10.83 -8.02
N GLN A 98 5.88 -9.90 -8.62
CA GLN A 98 6.35 -8.69 -7.95
C GLN A 98 5.16 -7.84 -7.50
N THR A 99 4.24 -7.46 -8.40
CA THR A 99 3.05 -6.66 -8.04
C THR A 99 2.23 -7.32 -6.94
N PHE A 100 2.02 -8.64 -7.04
CA PHE A 100 1.29 -9.39 -6.02
C PHE A 100 1.99 -9.35 -4.65
N ALA A 101 3.32 -9.52 -4.61
CA ALA A 101 4.08 -9.44 -3.37
C ALA A 101 4.03 -8.02 -2.78
N THR A 102 4.17 -6.99 -3.61
CA THR A 102 4.10 -5.58 -3.20
C THR A 102 2.72 -5.25 -2.61
N THR A 103 1.62 -5.72 -3.20
CA THR A 103 0.26 -5.54 -2.65
C THR A 103 0.14 -6.12 -1.23
N TRP A 104 0.72 -7.30 -0.96
CA TRP A 104 0.73 -7.89 0.38
C TRP A 104 1.57 -7.10 1.38
N LEU A 105 2.71 -6.56 0.94
CA LEU A 105 3.57 -5.75 1.80
C LEU A 105 2.87 -4.44 2.20
N VAL A 106 2.13 -3.79 1.29
CA VAL A 106 1.33 -2.59 1.60
C VAL A 106 0.23 -2.89 2.62
N ILE A 107 -0.55 -3.96 2.43
CA ILE A 107 -1.58 -4.35 3.41
C ILE A 107 -0.93 -4.66 4.76
N GLY A 108 0.18 -5.40 4.75
CA GLY A 108 0.93 -5.73 5.95
C GLY A 108 1.44 -4.50 6.68
N MET A 109 1.88 -3.48 5.93
CA MET A 109 2.32 -2.19 6.44
C MET A 109 1.18 -1.43 7.13
N ASP A 110 0.02 -1.30 6.47
CA ASP A 110 -1.14 -0.60 7.02
C ASP A 110 -1.65 -1.30 8.29
N VAL A 111 -1.78 -2.64 8.25
CA VAL A 111 -2.18 -3.43 9.41
C VAL A 111 -1.14 -3.32 10.53
N SER A 112 0.14 -3.34 10.19
CA SER A 112 1.21 -3.20 11.18
C SER A 112 1.11 -1.86 11.90
N TYR A 113 0.96 -0.76 11.16
CA TYR A 113 0.87 0.59 11.72
C TYR A 113 -0.41 0.81 12.53
N TYR A 114 -1.58 0.47 11.99
CA TYR A 114 -2.88 0.82 12.60
C TYR A 114 -3.38 -0.20 13.63
N VAL A 115 -2.95 -1.47 13.54
CA VAL A 115 -3.46 -2.54 14.42
C VAL A 115 -2.37 -3.07 15.34
N ILE A 116 -1.19 -3.40 14.80
CA ILE A 116 -0.16 -4.10 15.57
C ILE A 116 0.62 -3.14 16.47
N THR A 117 1.07 -2.00 15.94
CA THR A 117 1.88 -1.03 16.68
C THR A 117 1.21 -0.52 17.96
N PRO A 118 -0.10 -0.16 17.97
CA PRO A 118 -0.78 0.27 19.21
C PRO A 118 -0.83 -0.81 20.31
N MET A 119 -0.62 -2.08 19.95
CA MET A 119 -0.58 -3.20 20.90
C MET A 119 0.82 -3.46 21.47
N MET A 120 1.85 -2.74 21.00
CA MET A 120 3.24 -2.96 21.42
C MET A 120 3.58 -2.10 22.65
N PRO A 121 3.90 -2.68 23.82
CA PRO A 121 4.30 -1.89 24.99
C PRO A 121 5.78 -1.47 24.96
N GLU A 122 6.62 -2.18 24.18
CA GLU A 122 8.07 -2.04 24.19
C GLU A 122 8.60 -1.19 23.02
N LYS A 123 9.62 -0.36 23.28
CA LYS A 123 10.25 0.52 22.27
C LYS A 123 10.71 -0.20 21.01
N TRP A 124 11.29 -1.38 21.18
CA TRP A 124 11.73 -2.21 20.05
C TRP A 124 10.54 -2.74 19.24
N GLY A 125 9.41 -3.03 19.89
CA GLY A 125 8.17 -3.41 19.22
C GLY A 125 7.68 -2.31 18.26
N TYR A 126 7.68 -1.06 18.69
CA TYR A 126 7.36 0.09 17.83
C TYR A 126 8.30 0.17 16.61
N TYR A 127 9.61 0.11 16.84
CA TYR A 127 10.61 0.19 15.77
C TYR A 127 10.44 -0.91 14.72
N PHE A 128 10.21 -2.16 15.14
CA PHE A 128 10.02 -3.27 14.20
C PHE A 128 8.70 -3.18 13.44
N THR A 129 7.62 -2.71 14.08
CA THR A 129 6.28 -2.68 13.48
C THR A 129 6.01 -1.43 12.65
N THR A 130 6.82 -0.38 12.80
CA THR A 130 6.74 0.84 11.98
C THR A 130 7.89 0.88 10.98
N THR A 131 9.09 1.22 11.43
CA THR A 131 10.27 1.51 10.59
C THR A 131 10.69 0.32 9.74
N ILE A 132 10.93 -0.85 10.34
CA ILE A 132 11.44 -2.00 9.59
C ILE A 132 10.43 -2.50 8.55
N VAL A 133 9.13 -2.51 8.89
CA VAL A 133 8.08 -2.91 7.94
C VAL A 133 8.01 -1.91 6.77
N TRP A 134 8.09 -0.61 7.04
CA TRP A 134 8.16 0.44 6.02
C TRP A 134 9.37 0.29 5.09
N ASP A 135 10.56 0.11 5.67
CA ASP A 135 11.80 0.00 4.91
C ASP A 135 11.82 -1.29 4.07
N LEU A 136 11.28 -2.40 4.59
CA LEU A 136 11.14 -3.65 3.84
C LEU A 136 10.19 -3.51 2.67
N PHE A 137 9.09 -2.78 2.84
CA PHE A 137 8.20 -2.47 1.71
C PHE A 137 8.96 -1.71 0.62
N HIS A 138 9.62 -0.60 0.95
CA HIS A 138 10.37 0.20 -0.02
C HIS A 138 11.57 -0.55 -0.65
N ALA A 139 12.20 -1.46 0.09
CA ALA A 139 13.28 -2.28 -0.43
C ALA A 139 12.82 -3.37 -1.42
N LEU A 140 11.55 -3.78 -1.35
CA LEU A 140 10.99 -4.89 -2.13
C LEU A 140 10.00 -4.44 -3.22
N ASP A 141 9.53 -3.19 -3.16
CA ASP A 141 8.70 -2.48 -4.14
C ASP A 141 9.31 -2.55 -5.57
N GLY A 142 10.63 -2.35 -5.68
CA GLY A 142 11.48 -2.67 -6.84
C GLY A 142 11.69 -1.55 -7.85
#